data_AF-A0A9D8K6F7-F1
#
_entry.id   AF-A0A9D8K6F7-F1
#
_cell.length_a   1.000
_cell.length_b   1.000
_cell.length_c   1.000
_cell.angle_alpha   90.00
_cell.angle_beta   90.00
_cell.angle_gamma   90.00
#
_symmetry.space_group_name_H-M   'P 1'
#
loop_
_entity.id
_entity.type
_entity.pdbx_description
1 polymer ?
#
loop_
_entity_poly.entity_id
_entity_poly.type
_entity_poly.pdbx_seq_one_letter_code
_entity_poly.pdbx_strand_id
1 'polypeptide(L)'
;MADVAELCALLKKEQALLTHELEQLEAQMQSNSEGREGSPFGKREEGATEAFELEKSLALERKLRSTLLEINRALAKCEAGTYGTCDACGKPIEP
;
A
#
# COMPACT_ATOMS: atom_id res chain seq x y z
N MET A 1 -2.48 -15.10 -26.03
CA MET A 1 -2.38 -15.91 -24.79
C MET A 1 -1.07 -15.66 -24.02
N ALA A 2 -0.11 -14.89 -24.56
CA ALA A 2 1.13 -14.53 -23.85
C ALA A 2 0.97 -13.30 -22.93
N ASP A 3 -0.03 -12.47 -23.20
CA ASP A 3 -0.12 -11.11 -22.66
C ASP A 3 -0.51 -11.06 -21.17
N VAL A 4 -1.38 -11.98 -20.73
CA VAL A 4 -1.83 -12.02 -19.32
C VAL A 4 -0.70 -12.51 -18.42
N ALA A 5 0.01 -13.58 -18.80
CA ALA A 5 1.09 -14.14 -17.99
C ALA A 5 2.24 -13.15 -17.76
N GLU A 6 2.61 -12.37 -18.79
CA GLU A 6 3.62 -11.31 -18.68
C GLU A 6 3.13 -10.17 -17.78
N LEU A 7 1.85 -9.77 -17.88
CA LEU A 7 1.24 -8.76 -17.02
C LEU A 7 1.22 -9.20 -15.55
N CYS A 8 0.89 -10.46 -15.26
CA CYS A 8 0.92 -10.98 -13.89
C CYS A 8 2.35 -10.97 -13.33
N ALA A 9 3.35 -11.28 -14.15
CA ALA A 9 4.75 -11.25 -13.72
C ALA A 9 5.22 -9.82 -13.39
N LEU A 10 4.79 -8.82 -14.16
CA LEU A 10 5.02 -7.40 -13.87
C LEU A 10 4.32 -6.96 -12.57
N LEU A 11 3.03 -7.28 -12.43
CA LEU A 11 2.26 -6.96 -11.23
C LEU A 11 2.84 -7.60 -9.95
N LYS A 12 3.38 -8.83 -10.03
CA LYS A 12 4.08 -9.46 -8.88
C LYS A 12 5.35 -8.70 -8.49
N LYS A 13 6.11 -8.17 -9.47
CA LYS A 13 7.27 -7.33 -9.17
C LYS A 13 6.86 -6.01 -8.53
N GLU A 14 5.86 -5.35 -9.10
CA GLU A 14 5.32 -4.10 -8.58
C GLU A 14 4.78 -4.28 -7.14
N GLN A 15 4.03 -5.37 -6.89
CA GLN A 15 3.56 -5.74 -5.56
C GLN A 15 4.72 -5.86 -4.55
N ALA A 16 5.80 -6.54 -4.91
CA ALA A 16 6.96 -6.71 -4.03
C ALA A 16 7.63 -5.36 -3.71
N LEU A 17 7.75 -4.47 -4.71
CA LEU A 17 8.30 -3.12 -4.52
C LEU A 17 7.43 -2.28 -3.59
N LEU A 18 6.11 -2.22 -3.85
CA LEU A 18 5.18 -1.47 -3.00
C LEU A 18 5.12 -2.01 -1.57
N THR A 19 5.22 -3.33 -1.39
CA THR A 19 5.21 -3.94 -0.05
C THR A 19 6.46 -3.52 0.74
N HIS A 20 7.63 -3.58 0.10
CA HIS A 20 8.88 -3.14 0.71
C HIS A 20 8.86 -1.65 1.07
N GLU A 21 8.34 -0.80 0.18
CA GLU A 21 8.22 0.64 0.45
C GLU A 21 7.28 0.93 1.63
N LEU A 22 6.22 0.13 1.78
CA LEU A 22 5.27 0.21 2.90
C LEU A 22 5.93 -0.19 4.22
N GLU A 23 6.68 -1.30 4.24
CA GLU A 23 7.45 -1.74 5.42
C GLU A 23 8.49 -0.69 5.84
N GLN A 24 9.15 -0.04 4.88
CA GLN A 24 10.09 1.05 5.19
C GLN A 24 9.37 2.26 5.80
N LEU A 25 8.18 2.61 5.31
CA LEU A 25 7.38 3.71 5.83
C LEU A 25 6.89 3.41 7.26
N GLU A 26 6.40 2.18 7.50
CA GLU A 26 6.00 1.68 8.83
C GLU A 26 7.18 1.73 9.81
N ALA A 27 8.37 1.26 9.40
CA ALA A 27 9.58 1.30 10.23
C ALA A 27 10.06 2.72 10.53
N GLN A 28 9.94 3.66 9.57
CA GLN A 28 10.24 5.07 9.79
C GLN A 28 9.28 5.71 10.79
N MET A 29 7.98 5.40 10.71
CA MET A 29 7.01 5.86 11.70
C MET A 29 7.28 5.30 13.10
N GLN A 30 7.61 4.01 13.19
CA GLN A 30 7.88 3.34 14.45
C GLN A 30 9.15 3.88 15.12
N SER A 31 10.24 4.06 14.37
CA SER A 31 11.47 4.67 14.88
C SER A 31 11.30 6.13 15.33
N ASN A 32 10.48 6.92 14.62
CA ASN A 32 10.13 8.27 15.06
C ASN A 32 9.26 8.25 16.34
N SER A 33 8.52 7.17 16.59
CA SER A 33 7.71 6.99 17.80
C SER A 33 8.50 6.49 19.02
N GLU A 34 9.58 5.73 18.83
CA GLU A 34 10.40 5.21 19.94
C GLU A 34 11.35 6.26 20.54
N GLY A 35 11.75 7.28 19.78
CA GLY A 35 12.46 8.46 20.31
C GLY A 35 11.63 9.33 21.27
N ARG A 36 10.35 8.98 21.47
CA ARG A 36 9.31 9.77 22.15
C ARG A 36 9.20 9.50 23.65
N GLU A 37 9.80 8.42 24.16
CA GLU A 37 9.67 7.99 25.57
C GLU A 37 10.59 8.76 26.55
N GLY A 38 11.19 9.88 26.10
CA GLY A 38 12.26 10.55 26.83
C GLY A 38 11.95 11.89 27.54
N SER A 39 10.77 12.52 27.37
CA SER A 39 10.53 13.82 28.03
C SER A 39 9.06 14.15 28.31
N PRO A 40 8.64 14.21 29.60
CA PRO A 40 7.33 14.71 30.02
C PRO A 40 7.09 16.21 29.74
N PHE A 41 8.07 16.94 29.19
CA PHE A 41 8.03 18.39 28.97
C PHE A 41 8.34 18.80 27.51
N GLY A 42 8.27 17.87 26.55
CA GLY A 42 8.37 18.19 25.11
C GLY A 42 7.22 19.11 24.68
N LYS A 43 7.52 20.16 23.93
CA LYS A 43 6.69 21.36 23.82
C LYS A 43 5.34 21.04 23.17
N ARG A 44 4.26 21.59 23.75
CA ARG A 44 2.86 21.40 23.33
C ARG A 44 2.58 21.80 21.86
N GLU A 45 3.46 22.58 21.24
CA GLU A 45 3.36 23.05 19.86
C GLU A 45 3.98 22.07 18.84
N GLU A 46 4.97 21.27 19.27
CA GLU A 46 5.65 20.26 18.42
C GLU A 46 4.70 19.08 18.18
N GLY A 47 3.97 18.65 19.22
CA GLY A 47 3.05 17.51 19.15
C GLY A 47 1.88 17.65 18.16
N ALA A 48 1.45 18.87 17.83
CA ALA A 48 0.39 19.11 16.84
C ALA A 48 0.89 18.90 15.40
N THR A 49 2.12 19.36 15.11
CA THR A 49 2.76 19.18 13.79
C THR A 49 3.16 17.72 13.59
N GLU A 50 3.65 17.07 14.64
CA GLU A 50 4.01 15.65 14.63
C GLU A 50 2.80 14.74 14.47
N ALA A 51 1.67 15.05 15.12
CA ALA A 51 0.43 14.30 14.93
C ALA A 51 -0.08 14.41 13.48
N PHE A 52 0.03 15.59 12.87
CA PHE A 52 -0.35 15.79 11.47
C PHE A 52 0.52 14.98 10.51
N GLU A 53 1.85 14.96 10.71
CA GLU A 53 2.76 14.18 9.88
C GLU A 53 2.55 12.66 10.04
N LEU A 54 2.23 12.19 11.26
CA LEU A 54 1.86 10.80 11.51
C LEU A 54 0.55 10.44 10.78
N GLU A 55 -0.46 11.30 10.87
CA GLU A 55 -1.78 11.07 10.26
C GLU A 55 -1.69 11.05 8.73
N LYS A 56 -0.87 11.94 8.16
CA LYS A 56 -0.53 11.95 6.72
C LYS A 56 0.19 10.67 6.30
N SER A 57 1.15 10.20 7.10
CA SER A 57 1.89 8.96 6.82
C SER A 57 0.99 7.73 6.89
N LEU A 58 0.11 7.65 7.89
CA LEU A 58 -0.94 6.62 7.99
C LEU A 58 -1.91 6.67 6.81
N ALA A 59 -2.29 7.87 6.34
CA ALA A 59 -3.16 8.01 5.17
C ALA A 59 -2.47 7.49 3.89
N LEU A 60 -1.17 7.75 3.73
CA LEU A 60 -0.37 7.20 2.64
C LEU A 60 -0.28 5.68 2.74
N GLU A 61 0.05 5.14 3.90
CA GLU A 61 0.10 3.69 4.14
C GLU A 61 -1.22 3.01 3.78
N ARG A 62 -2.36 3.55 4.25
CA ARG A 62 -3.69 3.03 3.90
C ARG A 62 -3.94 3.03 2.40
N LYS A 63 -3.51 4.09 1.71
CA LYS A 63 -3.63 4.19 0.25
C LYS A 63 -2.78 3.11 -0.44
N LEU A 64 -1.51 2.94 -0.05
CA LEU A 64 -0.64 1.89 -0.59
C LEU A 64 -1.23 0.50 -0.33
N ARG A 65 -1.73 0.24 0.89
CA ARG A 65 -2.40 -1.04 1.23
C ARG A 65 -3.62 -1.29 0.33
N SER A 66 -4.42 -0.27 0.05
CA SER A 66 -5.56 -0.38 -0.87
C SER A 66 -5.09 -0.75 -2.28
N THR A 67 -4.06 -0.06 -2.80
CA THR A 67 -3.48 -0.36 -4.11
C THR A 67 -2.91 -1.79 -4.16
N LEU A 68 -2.23 -2.25 -3.11
CA LEU A 68 -1.75 -3.63 -3.00
C LEU A 68 -2.89 -4.66 -3.01
N LEU A 69 -4.03 -4.33 -2.40
CA LEU A 69 -5.23 -5.16 -2.44
C LEU A 69 -5.79 -5.26 -3.85
N GLU A 70 -5.83 -4.14 -4.58
CA GLU A 70 -6.25 -4.11 -5.99
C GLU A 70 -5.31 -4.93 -6.88
N ILE A 71 -3.99 -4.78 -6.71
CA ILE A 71 -2.98 -5.58 -7.43
C ILE A 71 -3.12 -7.06 -7.11
N ASN A 72 -3.28 -7.45 -5.84
CA ASN A 72 -3.51 -8.84 -5.45
C ASN A 72 -4.76 -9.42 -6.12
N ARG A 73 -5.84 -8.63 -6.17
CA ARG A 73 -7.09 -9.05 -6.80
C ARG A 73 -6.92 -9.20 -8.31
N ALA A 74 -6.16 -8.30 -8.93
CA ALA A 74 -5.75 -8.38 -10.33
C ALA A 74 -4.94 -9.67 -10.57
N LEU A 75 -3.93 -9.95 -9.74
CA LEU A 75 -3.12 -11.17 -9.78
C LEU A 75 -3.94 -12.45 -9.63
N ALA A 76 -4.92 -12.50 -8.73
CA ALA A 76 -5.80 -13.63 -8.55
C ALA A 76 -6.64 -13.92 -9.82
N LYS A 77 -7.13 -12.87 -10.49
CA LYS A 77 -7.86 -13.00 -11.78
C LYS A 77 -6.95 -13.45 -12.92
N CYS A 78 -5.70 -12.99 -12.86
CA CYS A 78 -4.60 -13.37 -13.72
C CYS A 78 -4.35 -14.88 -13.67
N GLU A 79 -4.24 -15.44 -12.46
CA GLU A 79 -4.08 -16.88 -12.23
C GLU A 79 -5.34 -17.68 -12.58
N ALA A 80 -6.52 -17.10 -12.36
CA ALA A 80 -7.80 -17.69 -12.76
C ALA A 80 -8.07 -17.61 -14.28
N GLY A 81 -7.23 -16.92 -15.07
CA GLY A 81 -7.44 -16.70 -16.50
C GLY A 81 -8.65 -15.82 -16.85
N THR A 82 -9.24 -15.14 -15.86
CA THR A 82 -10.42 -14.26 -16.00
C THR A 82 -10.05 -12.78 -15.89
N TYR A 83 -8.75 -12.47 -15.98
CA TYR A 83 -8.23 -11.10 -15.96
C TYR A 83 -8.98 -10.23 -16.96
N GLY A 84 -9.46 -9.09 -16.48
CA GLY A 84 -10.33 -8.23 -17.25
C GLY A 84 -11.80 -8.62 -17.21
N THR A 85 -12.31 -9.38 -16.22
CA THR A 85 -13.76 -9.60 -16.02
C THR A 85 -14.22 -9.07 -14.65
N CYS A 86 -15.29 -8.27 -14.64
CA CYS A 86 -15.94 -7.66 -13.47
C CYS A 86 -16.77 -8.71 -12.70
N ASP A 87 -16.48 -8.95 -11.42
CA ASP A 87 -17.27 -9.90 -10.59
C ASP A 87 -18.68 -9.40 -10.27
N ALA A 88 -18.90 -8.08 -10.25
CA ALA A 88 -20.21 -7.49 -9.95
C ALA A 88 -21.18 -7.57 -11.15
N CYS A 89 -20.64 -7.67 -12.37
CA CYS A 89 -21.39 -7.44 -13.59
C CYS A 89 -21.11 -8.44 -14.72
N GLY A 90 -20.12 -9.32 -14.55
CA GLY A 90 -19.67 -10.30 -15.54
C GLY A 90 -19.04 -9.68 -16.80
N LYS A 91 -18.88 -8.36 -16.86
CA LYS A 91 -18.43 -7.64 -18.06
C LYS A 91 -16.91 -7.55 -18.13
N PRO A 92 -16.33 -7.50 -19.34
CA PRO A 92 -14.92 -7.21 -19.46
C PRO A 92 -14.61 -5.81 -18.89
N ILE A 93 -13.60 -5.69 -18.04
CA ILE A 93 -13.06 -4.43 -17.56
C ILE A 93 -12.10 -3.97 -18.66
N GLU A 94 -12.52 -2.99 -19.48
CA GLU A 94 -11.64 -2.39 -20.48
C GLU A 94 -10.41 -1.75 -19.80
N PRO A 95 -9.22 -1.81 -20.44
CA PRO A 95 -7.96 -1.31 -19.89
C PRO A 95 -7.93 0.21 -19.74
#